data_AF-A0A3M0BZR6-F1
#
_entry.id   AF-A0A3M0BZR6-F1
#
_cell.length_a   1.000
_cell.length_b   1.000
_cell.length_c   1.000
_cell.angle_alpha   90.00
_cell.angle_beta   90.00
_cell.angle_gamma   90.00
#
_symmetry.space_group_name_H-M   'P 1'
#
loop_
_entity.id
_entity.type
_entity.pdbx_description
1 polymer ?
#
loop_
_entity_poly.entity_id
_entity_poly.type
_entity_poly.pdbx_seq_one_letter_code
_entity_poly.pdbx_strand_id
1 'polypeptide(L)'
;MFKQKETVFIYYTAPTGKRVLTNTKQIVSYEHEYENIYTIYIKQKGSAKFLARDLGGEVVGDDIVKVAVEVDPRSIDYLPKDKEGIEIEKKDKEEITA
;
A
#
# COMPACT_ATOMS: atom_id res chain seq x y z
N MET A 1 16.86 -23.89 -13.78
CA MET A 1 15.58 -23.29 -14.23
C MET A 1 15.33 -22.04 -13.41
N PHE A 2 15.77 -20.87 -13.87
CA PHE A 2 15.51 -19.61 -13.19
C PHE A 2 14.05 -19.21 -13.45
N LYS A 3 13.16 -19.39 -12.46
CA LYS A 3 11.83 -18.79 -12.51
C LYS A 3 12.02 -17.28 -12.42
N GLN A 4 11.96 -16.59 -13.54
CA GLN A 4 11.81 -15.13 -13.57
C GLN A 4 10.57 -14.80 -12.75
N LYS A 5 10.75 -14.25 -11.54
CA LYS A 5 9.63 -13.73 -10.75
C LYS A 5 9.16 -12.48 -11.47
N GLU A 6 8.17 -12.63 -12.36
CA GLU A 6 7.54 -11.49 -13.04
C GLU A 6 7.22 -10.41 -12.01
N THR A 7 7.68 -9.21 -12.30
CA THR A 7 7.40 -8.07 -11.43
C THR A 7 6.05 -7.53 -11.83
N VAL A 8 5.08 -7.71 -10.95
CA VAL A 8 3.71 -7.29 -11.16
C VAL A 8 3.50 -5.92 -10.51
N PHE A 9 2.80 -5.04 -11.20
CA PHE A 9 2.51 -3.68 -10.72
C PHE A 9 1.01 -3.43 -10.73
N ILE A 10 0.55 -2.60 -9.80
CA ILE A 10 -0.79 -2.01 -9.81
C ILE A 10 -0.71 -0.53 -10.15
N TYR A 11 -1.73 -0.03 -10.83
CA TYR A 11 -1.87 1.39 -11.15
C TYR A 11 -3.04 1.96 -10.37
N TYR A 12 -2.87 3.12 -9.75
CA TYR A 12 -3.94 3.76 -9.01
C TYR A 12 -3.80 5.28 -8.97
N THR A 13 -4.91 5.95 -8.67
CA THR A 13 -4.96 7.37 -8.35
C THR A 13 -5.02 7.52 -6.83
N ALA A 14 -4.04 8.24 -6.27
CA ALA A 14 -3.98 8.56 -4.85
C ALA A 14 -4.90 9.75 -4.51
N PRO A 15 -5.25 9.96 -3.22
CA PRO A 15 -6.09 11.08 -2.77
C PRO A 15 -5.59 12.46 -3.20
N THR A 16 -4.29 12.62 -3.39
CA THR A 16 -3.69 13.86 -3.92
C THR A 16 -3.94 14.10 -5.41
N GLY A 17 -4.64 13.19 -6.10
CA GLY A 17 -4.83 13.18 -7.56
C GLY A 17 -3.63 12.61 -8.32
N LYS A 18 -2.57 12.19 -7.60
CA LYS A 18 -1.36 11.64 -8.20
C LYS A 18 -1.63 10.23 -8.72
N ARG A 19 -1.24 9.97 -9.97
CA ARG A 19 -1.25 8.62 -10.53
C ARG A 19 0.05 7.90 -10.21
N VAL A 20 -0.06 6.68 -9.71
CA VAL A 20 1.07 5.93 -9.13
C VAL A 20 1.10 4.52 -9.69
N LEU A 21 2.31 4.02 -9.91
CA LEU A 21 2.59 2.62 -10.20
C LEU A 21 3.29 2.00 -8.99
N THR A 22 2.68 1.01 -8.34
CA THR A 22 3.25 0.33 -7.16
C THR A 22 3.52 -1.13 -7.44
N ASN A 23 4.68 -1.62 -7.02
CA ASN A 23 5.02 -3.03 -7.12
C ASN A 23 4.21 -3.84 -6.10
N THR A 24 3.56 -4.93 -6.52
CA THR A 24 2.72 -5.76 -5.64
C THR A 24 3.49 -6.39 -4.48
N LYS A 25 4.82 -6.48 -4.58
CA LYS A 25 5.70 -6.90 -3.47
C LYS A 25 5.77 -5.89 -2.33
N GLN A 26 5.52 -4.61 -2.61
CA GLN A 26 5.49 -3.55 -1.60
C GLN A 26 4.15 -3.50 -0.86
N ILE A 27 3.08 -4.01 -1.46
CA ILE A 27 1.78 -4.13 -0.80
C ILE A 27 1.90 -5.21 0.26
N VAL A 28 1.55 -4.90 1.51
CA VAL A 28 1.55 -5.86 2.62
C VAL A 28 0.15 -6.26 3.03
N SER A 29 -0.84 -5.41 2.77
CA SER A 29 -2.26 -5.68 2.93
C SER A 29 -3.07 -4.77 2.00
N TYR A 30 -4.31 -5.14 1.70
CA TYR A 30 -5.30 -4.23 1.14
C TYR A 30 -6.72 -4.64 1.54
N GLU A 31 -7.64 -3.69 1.49
CA GLU A 31 -9.06 -3.85 1.75
C GLU A 31 -9.84 -3.27 0.57
N HIS A 32 -10.84 -4.01 0.08
CA HIS A 32 -11.77 -3.51 -0.93
C HIS A 32 -12.91 -2.75 -0.26
N GLU A 33 -13.14 -1.50 -0.67
CA GLU A 33 -14.16 -0.65 -0.09
C GLU A 33 -15.43 -0.65 -0.95
N TYR A 34 -15.31 -0.14 -2.19
CA TYR A 34 -16.42 0.01 -3.12
C TYR A 34 -15.92 0.19 -4.55
N GLU A 35 -16.52 -0.49 -5.52
CA GLU A 35 -16.11 -0.44 -6.93
C GLU A 35 -14.58 -0.62 -7.10
N ASN A 36 -13.88 0.42 -7.51
CA ASN A 36 -12.43 0.41 -7.72
C ASN A 36 -11.67 1.10 -6.58
N ILE A 37 -12.33 1.39 -5.47
CA ILE A 37 -11.74 2.04 -4.30
C ILE A 37 -11.21 0.98 -3.34
N TYR A 38 -9.93 1.10 -3.01
CA TYR A 38 -9.21 0.18 -2.14
C TYR A 38 -8.41 0.95 -1.09
N THR A 39 -8.38 0.46 0.13
CA THR A 39 -7.37 0.86 1.11
C THR A 39 -6.15 -0.04 0.91
N ILE A 40 -5.01 0.54 0.51
CA ILE A 40 -3.76 -0.22 0.32
C ILE A 40 -2.73 0.11 1.39
N TYR A 41 -2.01 -0.92 1.83
CA TYR A 41 -0.94 -0.82 2.82
C TYR A 41 0.40 -1.11 2.14
N ILE A 42 1.27 -0.12 2.04
CA ILE A 42 2.54 -0.16 1.28
C ILE A 42 3.72 -0.09 2.25
N LYS A 43 4.60 -1.10 2.22
CA LYS A 43 5.89 -1.08 2.92
C LYS A 43 6.91 -0.27 2.12
N GLN A 44 7.37 0.84 2.68
CA GLN A 44 8.33 1.76 2.08
C GLN A 44 9.44 2.15 3.07
N LYS A 45 10.56 1.41 3.03
CA LYS A 45 11.66 1.60 3.99
C LYS A 45 12.29 2.99 3.94
N GLY A 46 12.38 3.65 5.10
CA GLY A 46 13.05 4.94 5.28
C GLY A 46 12.39 6.14 4.57
N SER A 47 11.33 5.92 3.80
CA SER A 47 10.63 6.96 3.03
C SER A 47 9.11 6.96 3.23
N ALA A 48 8.59 6.17 4.17
CA ALA A 48 7.15 6.06 4.42
C ALA A 48 6.50 7.41 4.72
N LYS A 49 7.13 8.28 5.52
CA LYS A 49 6.60 9.63 5.81
C LYS A 49 6.47 10.51 4.56
N PHE A 50 7.46 10.44 3.66
CA PHE A 50 7.43 11.20 2.42
C PHE A 50 6.36 10.66 1.47
N LEU A 51 6.28 9.33 1.34
CA LEU A 51 5.26 8.67 0.53
C LEU A 51 3.86 8.96 1.05
N ALA A 52 3.62 8.84 2.35
CA ALA A 52 2.34 9.17 2.97
C ALA A 52 1.92 10.62 2.66
N ARG A 53 2.83 11.59 2.80
CA ARG A 53 2.56 12.99 2.47
C ARG A 53 2.26 13.20 0.97
N ASP A 54 3.03 12.56 0.11
CA ASP A 54 2.91 12.69 -1.35
C ASP A 54 1.62 12.04 -1.90
N LEU A 55 1.19 10.95 -1.28
CA LEU A 55 -0.03 10.23 -1.66
C LEU A 55 -1.27 10.71 -0.91
N GLY A 56 -1.14 11.40 0.22
CA GLY A 56 -2.28 11.74 1.09
C GLY A 56 -2.73 10.55 1.96
N GLY A 57 -1.80 9.71 2.37
CA GLY A 57 -2.01 8.59 3.28
C GLY A 57 -1.50 8.85 4.70
N GLU A 58 -1.53 7.81 5.53
CA GLU A 58 -1.06 7.80 6.92
C GLU A 58 0.01 6.72 7.13
N VAL A 59 1.02 6.99 7.97
CA VAL A 59 1.99 5.97 8.39
C VAL A 59 1.42 5.22 9.59
N VAL A 60 1.12 3.93 9.43
CA VAL A 60 0.40 3.11 10.43
C VAL A 60 1.28 2.09 11.15
N GLY A 61 2.53 1.92 10.73
CA GLY A 61 3.48 1.02 11.35
C GLY A 61 4.90 1.33 10.91
N ASP A 62 5.85 0.49 11.31
CA ASP A 62 7.25 0.59 10.88
C ASP A 62 7.30 0.63 9.36
N ASP A 63 7.57 1.80 8.77
CA ASP A 63 7.64 2.01 7.33
C ASP A 63 6.42 1.53 6.50
N ILE A 64 5.22 1.44 7.09
CA ILE A 64 3.99 1.07 6.38
C ILE A 64 3.10 2.30 6.19
N VAL A 65 2.73 2.57 4.94
CA VAL A 65 1.80 3.63 4.55
C VAL A 65 0.46 3.02 4.22
N LYS A 66 -0.60 3.46 4.90
CA LYS A 66 -1.98 3.18 4.54
C LYS A 66 -2.51 4.34 3.71
N VAL A 67 -3.14 4.04 2.58
CA VAL A 67 -3.71 5.06 1.68
C VAL A 67 -4.95 4.49 0.99
N ALA A 68 -6.04 5.27 0.97
CA ALA A 68 -7.24 4.94 0.20
C ALA A 68 -7.03 5.41 -1.25
N VAL A 69 -7.15 4.52 -2.23
CA VAL A 69 -6.80 4.78 -3.63
C VAL A 69 -7.90 4.29 -4.56
N GLU A 70 -7.99 4.91 -5.74
CA GLU A 70 -8.79 4.39 -6.85
C GLU A 70 -7.88 3.58 -7.78
N VAL A 71 -8.01 2.26 -7.74
CA VAL A 71 -7.22 1.33 -8.56
C VAL A 71 -7.75 1.34 -9.99
N ASP A 72 -6.88 1.33 -10.99
CA ASP A 72 -7.30 1.19 -12.38
C ASP A 72 -7.96 -0.20 -12.55
N PRO A 73 -9.18 -0.29 -13.10
CA PRO A 73 -9.89 -1.55 -13.28
C PRO A 73 -9.07 -2.65 -13.95
N ARG A 74 -8.17 -2.27 -14.87
CA ARG A 74 -7.30 -3.21 -15.61
C ARG A 74 -6.19 -3.79 -14.73
N SER A 75 -5.96 -3.21 -13.57
CA SER A 75 -4.93 -3.62 -12.63
C SER A 75 -5.45 -4.32 -11.37
N ILE A 76 -6.77 -4.40 -11.20
CA ILE A 76 -7.40 -5.09 -10.06
C ILE A 76 -6.99 -6.57 -10.01
N ASP A 77 -6.94 -7.25 -11.16
CA ASP A 77 -6.53 -8.66 -11.24
C ASP A 77 -5.08 -8.93 -10.82
N TYR A 78 -4.27 -7.86 -10.71
CA TYR A 78 -2.88 -7.92 -10.28
C TYR A 78 -2.70 -7.67 -8.78
N LEU A 79 -3.77 -7.35 -8.04
CA LEU A 79 -3.69 -7.28 -6.58
C LEU A 79 -3.29 -8.64 -5.99
N PRO A 80 -2.37 -8.66 -5.02
CA PRO A 80 -1.86 -9.90 -4.45
C PRO A 80 -2.90 -10.55 -3.53
N LYS A 81 -3.74 -11.43 -4.07
CA LYS A 81 -4.88 -12.06 -3.37
C LYS A 81 -4.55 -12.69 -2.02
N ASP A 82 -3.30 -13.09 -1.80
CA ASP A 82 -2.80 -13.61 -0.53
C ASP A 82 -2.69 -12.55 0.58
N LYS A 83 -2.93 -11.27 0.27
CA LYS A 83 -2.77 -10.11 1.17
C LYS A 83 -4.06 -9.35 1.45
N GLU A 84 -5.19 -9.84 0.96
CA GLU A 84 -6.48 -9.19 1.21
C GLU A 84 -6.88 -9.33 2.69
N GLY A 85 -7.24 -8.22 3.33
CA GLY A 85 -7.75 -8.19 4.70
C GLY A 85 -6.74 -8.58 5.78
N ILE A 86 -5.43 -8.56 5.49
CA ILE A 86 -4.41 -8.79 6.52
C ILE A 86 -4.41 -7.61 7.49
N GLU A 87 -4.67 -7.86 8.77
CA GLU A 87 -4.59 -6.84 9.81
C GLU A 87 -3.14 -6.34 9.98
N ILE A 88 -2.95 -5.02 9.93
CA ILE A 88 -1.67 -4.38 10.22
C ILE A 88 -1.73 -3.84 11.65
N GLU A 89 -1.02 -4.51 12.57
CA GLU A 89 -0.86 -4.04 13.94
C GLU A 89 -0.20 -2.66 13.96
N LYS A 90 -0.89 -1.67 14.55
CA LYS A 90 -0.26 -0.41 14.92
C LYS A 90 0.71 -0.70 16.06
N LYS A 91 2.01 -0.66 15.78
CA LYS A 91 2.98 -0.46 16.86
C LYS A 91 2.80 0.97 17.36
N ASP A 92 1.95 1.13 18.36
CA ASP A 92 1.96 2.33 19.18
C ASP A 92 3.41 2.55 19.61
N LYS A 93 3.93 3.74 19.31
CA LYS A 93 5.24 4.15 19.79
C LYS A 93 5.14 4.12 21.31
N GLU A 94 5.80 3.16 21.94
CA GLU A 94 6.14 3.28 23.36
C GLU A 94 6.84 4.62 23.53
N GLU A 95 6.12 5.54 24.16
CA GLU A 95 6.61 6.80 24.66
C GLU A 95 7.60 6.42 25.77
N ILE A 96 8.88 6.35 25.43
CA ILE A 96 9.95 6.21 26.41
C ILE A 96 10.03 7.56 27.13
N THR A 97 9.17 7.76 28.13
CA THR A 97 9.40 8.76 29.17
C THR A 97 10.53 8.24 30.06
N ALA A 98 11.73 8.75 29.80
CA ALA A 98 12.87 8.65 30.72
C ALA A 98 12.75 9.69 31.83
#